data_AF-A0A9W4S7K5-F1
#
_entry.id   AF-A0A9W4S7K5-F1
#
_cell.length_a   1.000
_cell.length_b   1.000
_cell.length_c   1.000
_cell.angle_alpha   90.00
_cell.angle_beta   90.00
_cell.angle_gamma   90.00
#
_symmetry.space_group_name_H-M   'P 1'
#
loop_
_entity.id
_entity.type
_entity.pdbx_description
1 polymer ?
#
loop_
_entity_poly.entity_id
_entity_poly.type
_entity_poly.pdbx_seq_one_letter_code
_entity_poly.pdbx_strand_id
1 'polypeptide(L)'
;TEDGDDWIVPGMPMSGPDTLVDFPGGAEGLGARLSAVLGGKHISPEIGAASGLKMCFASMSKGFTAIATQSFTTASRLGVLDNLREELSARLPTHLQFAEKGVTTMPPKAYRWVREMEEISKTHSEEGGFGPEMFLGAAGVYKAVEDSPLGAEKIGKRKRGTTLEDVAAAVTEGFETKKKKTD
;
A
#
# COMPACT_ATOMS: atom_id res chain seq x y z
N THR A 1 -8.68 -15.40 -32.00
CA THR A 1 -8.98 -13.96 -32.06
C THR A 1 -8.72 -13.40 -30.69
N GLU A 2 -7.91 -12.35 -30.63
CA GLU A 2 -7.42 -11.71 -29.42
C GLU A 2 -8.59 -11.06 -28.65
N ASP A 3 -8.99 -11.60 -27.51
CA ASP A 3 -9.82 -10.88 -26.53
C ASP A 3 -8.88 -10.01 -25.68
N GLY A 4 -8.37 -8.94 -26.30
CA GLY A 4 -7.43 -8.00 -25.72
C GLY A 4 -8.07 -6.74 -25.13
N ASP A 5 -9.39 -6.73 -24.88
CA ASP A 5 -10.15 -5.52 -24.53
C ASP A 5 -11.18 -5.73 -23.39
N ASP A 6 -11.03 -6.79 -22.58
CA ASP A 6 -11.89 -7.00 -21.42
C ASP A 6 -11.48 -6.10 -20.25
N TRP A 7 -12.35 -5.12 -19.93
CA TRP A 7 -12.17 -4.23 -18.79
C TRP A 7 -12.25 -4.99 -17.46
N ILE A 8 -11.31 -4.72 -16.53
CA ILE A 8 -11.31 -5.30 -15.20
C ILE A 8 -12.44 -4.68 -14.36
N VAL A 9 -13.48 -5.46 -14.08
CA VAL A 9 -14.56 -5.05 -13.17
C VAL A 9 -13.96 -4.75 -11.78
N PRO A 10 -14.13 -3.52 -11.24
CA PRO A 10 -13.61 -3.19 -9.93
C PRO A 10 -14.37 -3.96 -8.83
N GLY A 11 -13.75 -4.12 -7.66
CA GLY A 11 -14.46 -4.60 -6.46
C GLY A 11 -14.91 -3.42 -5.62
N MET A 12 -16.21 -3.21 -5.47
CA MET A 12 -16.78 -2.10 -4.69
C MET A 12 -17.58 -2.63 -3.48
N PRO A 13 -16.91 -2.95 -2.36
CA PRO A 13 -17.62 -3.27 -1.13
C PRO A 13 -18.36 -2.04 -0.61
N MET A 14 -19.61 -2.22 -0.22
CA MET A 14 -20.53 -1.20 0.28
C MET A 14 -21.15 -1.65 1.60
N SER A 15 -21.48 -0.70 2.47
CA SER A 15 -22.14 -0.97 3.74
C SER A 15 -23.05 0.17 4.13
N GLY A 16 -24.05 -0.10 4.95
CA GLY A 16 -25.06 0.86 5.38
C GLY A 16 -26.48 0.29 5.24
N PRO A 17 -27.50 0.98 5.76
CA PRO A 17 -28.87 0.47 5.83
C PRO A 17 -29.48 0.26 4.44
N ASP A 18 -29.05 1.05 3.46
CA ASP A 18 -29.56 0.99 2.09
C ASP A 18 -28.60 0.18 1.19
N THR A 19 -29.18 -0.56 0.26
CA THR A 19 -28.47 -1.35 -0.74
C THR A 19 -28.76 -0.81 -2.15
N LEU A 20 -27.88 -1.12 -3.12
CA LEU A 20 -28.17 -0.78 -4.52
C LEU A 20 -29.40 -1.52 -5.07
N VAL A 21 -29.85 -2.61 -4.45
CA VAL A 21 -31.06 -3.32 -4.91
C VAL A 21 -32.35 -2.67 -4.42
N ASP A 22 -32.28 -1.80 -3.41
CA ASP A 22 -33.41 -0.98 -2.95
C ASP A 22 -33.72 0.17 -3.93
N PHE A 23 -32.81 0.42 -4.88
CA PHE A 23 -33.04 1.40 -5.92
C PHE A 23 -34.16 0.95 -6.88
N PRO A 24 -35.12 1.83 -7.24
CA PRO A 24 -36.25 1.47 -8.09
C PRO A 24 -35.83 0.82 -9.43
N GLY A 25 -36.56 -0.21 -9.86
CA GLY A 25 -36.38 -0.88 -11.16
C GLY A 25 -36.12 -2.39 -11.12
N GLY A 26 -36.05 -3.01 -9.93
CA GLY A 26 -35.92 -4.47 -9.78
C GLY A 26 -34.59 -5.02 -10.33
N ALA A 27 -34.56 -6.30 -10.70
CA ALA A 27 -33.35 -7.01 -11.13
C ALA A 27 -32.71 -6.45 -12.42
N GLU A 28 -33.45 -5.70 -13.23
CA GLU A 28 -32.96 -5.02 -14.43
C GLU A 28 -32.83 -3.49 -14.24
N GLY A 29 -33.09 -3.02 -13.02
CA GLY A 29 -33.06 -1.62 -12.64
C GLY A 29 -31.65 -1.03 -12.64
N LEU A 30 -31.58 0.30 -12.55
CA LEU A 30 -30.30 1.03 -12.54
C LEU A 30 -29.38 0.52 -11.41
N GLY A 31 -29.92 0.23 -10.24
CA GLY A 31 -29.15 -0.27 -9.09
C GLY A 31 -28.48 -1.62 -9.34
N ALA A 32 -29.21 -2.59 -9.89
CA ALA A 32 -28.66 -3.89 -10.27
C ALA A 32 -27.58 -3.75 -11.35
N ARG A 33 -27.80 -2.91 -12.36
CA ARG A 33 -26.82 -2.62 -13.42
C ARG A 33 -25.56 -1.95 -12.88
N LEU A 34 -25.70 -0.96 -11.99
CA LEU A 34 -24.58 -0.29 -11.33
C LEU A 34 -23.77 -1.27 -10.49
N SER A 35 -24.44 -2.13 -9.71
CA SER A 35 -23.76 -3.16 -8.91
C SER A 35 -22.98 -4.12 -9.80
N ALA A 36 -23.53 -4.56 -10.94
CA ALA A 36 -22.83 -5.44 -11.87
C ALA A 36 -21.61 -4.76 -12.51
N VAL A 37 -21.76 -3.53 -13.00
CA VAL A 37 -20.68 -2.78 -13.68
C VAL A 37 -19.54 -2.41 -12.73
N LEU A 38 -19.85 -2.14 -11.46
CA LEU A 38 -18.88 -1.71 -10.46
C LEU A 38 -18.36 -2.85 -9.56
N GLY A 39 -18.79 -4.09 -9.81
CA GLY A 39 -18.56 -5.22 -8.89
C GLY A 39 -18.98 -4.89 -7.46
N GLY A 40 -20.12 -4.22 -7.34
CA GLY A 40 -20.75 -3.81 -6.10
C GLY A 40 -21.09 -5.03 -5.24
N LYS A 41 -20.68 -4.98 -3.97
CA LYS A 41 -20.98 -6.00 -2.98
C LYS A 41 -21.43 -5.32 -1.69
N HIS A 42 -22.70 -5.42 -1.33
CA HIS A 42 -23.15 -5.01 0.00
C HIS A 42 -22.69 -6.07 1.01
N ILE A 43 -21.89 -5.65 2.01
CA ILE A 43 -21.23 -6.56 2.95
C ILE A 43 -21.78 -6.47 4.37
N SER A 44 -22.52 -5.42 4.71
CA SER A 44 -23.05 -5.20 6.05
C SER A 44 -24.09 -4.07 6.07
N PRO A 45 -25.16 -4.16 6.88
CA PRO A 45 -26.07 -3.03 7.12
C PRO A 45 -25.42 -1.92 7.97
N GLU A 46 -24.30 -2.22 8.65
CA GLU A 46 -23.64 -1.27 9.55
C GLU A 46 -22.81 -0.24 8.79
N ILE A 47 -23.01 1.05 9.12
CA ILE A 47 -22.19 2.13 8.60
C ILE A 47 -20.76 1.95 9.10
N GLY A 48 -19.79 2.07 8.19
CA GLY A 48 -18.36 1.97 8.51
C GLY A 48 -17.72 0.62 8.21
N ALA A 49 -18.49 -0.46 8.01
CA ALA A 49 -17.94 -1.79 7.73
C ALA A 49 -17.11 -1.85 6.42
N ALA A 50 -17.57 -1.19 5.35
CA ALA A 50 -16.82 -1.12 4.09
C ALA A 50 -15.53 -0.30 4.21
N SER A 51 -15.56 0.84 4.93
CA SER A 51 -14.34 1.60 5.21
C SER A 51 -13.39 0.81 6.11
N GLY A 52 -13.89 0.12 7.15
CA GLY A 52 -13.10 -0.75 8.01
C GLY A 52 -12.39 -1.85 7.21
N LEU A 53 -13.11 -2.53 6.31
CA LEU A 53 -12.53 -3.51 5.38
C LEU A 53 -11.41 -2.90 4.54
N LYS A 54 -11.62 -1.70 3.98
CA LYS A 54 -10.58 -0.98 3.23
C LYS A 54 -9.35 -0.74 4.09
N MET A 55 -9.51 -0.30 5.34
CA MET A 55 -8.38 -0.03 6.23
C MET A 55 -7.60 -1.30 6.56
N CYS A 56 -8.30 -2.41 6.87
CA CYS A 56 -7.68 -3.72 7.11
C CYS A 56 -6.96 -4.28 5.87
N PHE A 57 -7.52 -4.10 4.66
CA PHE A 57 -6.85 -4.53 3.43
C PHE A 57 -5.63 -3.64 3.11
N ALA A 58 -5.77 -2.33 3.33
CA ALA A 58 -4.69 -1.38 3.11
C ALA A 58 -3.52 -1.60 4.07
N SER A 59 -3.78 -2.02 5.32
CA SER A 59 -2.73 -2.35 6.29
C SER A 59 -1.90 -3.57 5.85
N MET A 60 -2.53 -4.61 5.31
CA MET A 60 -1.82 -5.79 4.77
C MET A 60 -0.96 -5.46 3.56
N SER A 61 -1.39 -4.54 2.70
CA SER A 61 -0.64 -4.18 1.47
C SER A 61 0.45 -3.14 1.73
N LYS A 62 0.08 -1.99 2.30
CA LYS A 62 1.03 -0.90 2.58
C LYS A 62 1.92 -1.24 3.76
N GLY A 63 1.36 -1.75 4.86
CA GLY A 63 2.15 -2.18 6.02
C GLY A 63 3.24 -3.19 5.64
N PHE A 64 2.91 -4.19 4.80
CA PHE A 64 3.92 -5.12 4.28
C PHE A 64 5.00 -4.42 3.44
N THR A 65 4.61 -3.50 2.56
CA THR A 65 5.58 -2.73 1.77
C THR A 65 6.51 -1.90 2.67
N ALA A 66 6.01 -1.31 3.75
CA ALA A 66 6.83 -0.58 4.71
C ALA A 66 7.84 -1.50 5.43
N ILE A 67 7.39 -2.68 5.90
CA ILE A 67 8.27 -3.70 6.50
C ILE A 67 9.39 -4.08 5.52
N ALA A 68 9.02 -4.39 4.28
CA ALA A 68 9.98 -4.73 3.23
C ALA A 68 10.98 -3.58 2.98
N THR A 69 10.51 -2.35 2.79
CA THR A 69 11.37 -1.18 2.56
C THR A 69 12.37 -1.00 3.71
N GLN A 70 11.92 -1.07 4.96
CA GLN A 70 12.80 -0.95 6.12
C GLN A 70 13.81 -2.10 6.20
N SER A 71 13.37 -3.34 5.97
CA SER A 71 14.22 -4.54 6.02
C SER A 71 15.32 -4.49 4.95
N PHE A 72 14.97 -4.25 3.68
CA PHE A 72 15.94 -4.19 2.58
C PHE A 72 16.89 -3.00 2.71
N THR A 73 16.41 -1.84 3.15
CA THR A 73 17.28 -0.68 3.42
C THR A 73 18.28 -1.01 4.54
N THR A 74 17.83 -1.67 5.60
CA THR A 74 18.72 -2.07 6.71
C THR A 74 19.73 -3.12 6.25
N ALA A 75 19.30 -4.15 5.51
CA ALA A 75 20.17 -5.18 4.97
C ALA A 75 21.24 -4.60 4.03
N SER A 76 20.87 -3.63 3.19
CA SER A 76 21.80 -2.88 2.34
C SER A 76 22.87 -2.16 3.16
N ARG A 77 22.47 -1.44 4.22
CA ARG A 77 23.41 -0.75 5.12
C ARG A 77 24.34 -1.68 5.89
N LEU A 78 23.90 -2.90 6.16
CA LEU A 78 24.69 -3.94 6.82
C LEU A 78 25.52 -4.78 5.84
N GLY A 79 25.40 -4.55 4.52
CA GLY A 79 26.11 -5.31 3.50
C GLY A 79 25.62 -6.74 3.28
N VAL A 80 24.38 -7.05 3.70
CA VAL A 80 23.78 -8.41 3.63
C VAL A 80 22.53 -8.45 2.74
N LEU A 81 22.36 -7.49 1.85
CA LEU A 81 21.20 -7.39 0.96
C LEU A 81 21.02 -8.64 0.10
N ASP A 82 22.11 -9.10 -0.53
CA ASP A 82 22.09 -10.28 -1.40
C ASP A 82 21.78 -11.56 -0.61
N ASN A 83 22.33 -11.70 0.60
CA ASN A 83 22.02 -12.82 1.48
C ASN A 83 20.53 -12.84 1.87
N LEU A 84 19.95 -11.67 2.19
CA LEU A 84 18.51 -11.58 2.49
C LEU A 84 17.67 -11.98 1.27
N ARG A 85 18.05 -11.54 0.06
CA ARG A 85 17.36 -11.91 -1.18
C ARG A 85 17.43 -13.41 -1.44
N GLU A 86 18.60 -14.02 -1.26
CA GLU A 86 18.80 -15.47 -1.41
C GLU A 86 17.93 -16.27 -0.43
N GLU A 87 17.95 -15.88 0.85
CA GLU A 87 17.16 -16.52 1.90
C GLU A 87 15.65 -16.40 1.64
N LEU A 88 15.17 -15.22 1.24
CA LEU A 88 13.77 -14.99 0.86
C LEU A 88 13.39 -15.77 -0.40
N SER A 89 14.27 -15.85 -1.40
CA SER A 89 14.02 -16.61 -2.62
C SER A 89 13.89 -18.12 -2.32
N ALA A 90 14.72 -18.64 -1.43
CA ALA A 90 14.72 -20.06 -1.07
C ALA A 90 13.52 -20.46 -0.20
N ARG A 91 13.09 -19.59 0.72
CA ARG A 91 12.10 -19.95 1.77
C ARG A 91 10.74 -19.28 1.57
N LEU A 92 10.69 -18.07 1.05
CA LEU A 92 9.50 -17.23 0.94
C LEU A 92 9.39 -16.53 -0.43
N PRO A 93 9.48 -17.25 -1.57
CA PRO A 93 9.61 -16.64 -2.90
C PRO A 93 8.45 -15.70 -3.26
N THR A 94 7.22 -16.04 -2.83
CA THR A 94 6.05 -15.18 -3.02
C THR A 94 6.15 -13.86 -2.24
N HIS A 95 6.72 -13.88 -1.03
CA HIS A 95 6.94 -12.67 -0.24
C HIS A 95 8.02 -11.80 -0.87
N LEU A 96 9.09 -12.41 -1.40
CA LEU A 96 10.10 -11.70 -2.16
C LEU A 96 9.44 -10.97 -3.34
N GLN A 97 8.68 -11.66 -4.18
CA GLN A 97 8.00 -11.05 -5.34
C GLN A 97 7.09 -9.87 -4.95
N PHE A 98 6.30 -10.01 -3.89
CA PHE A 98 5.46 -8.91 -3.39
C PHE A 98 6.30 -7.74 -2.89
N ALA A 99 7.41 -8.03 -2.22
CA ALA A 99 8.29 -7.02 -1.69
C ALA A 99 9.03 -6.27 -2.81
N GLU A 100 9.60 -6.97 -3.80
CA GLU A 100 10.28 -6.32 -4.94
C GLU A 100 9.31 -5.38 -5.67
N LYS A 101 8.09 -5.85 -5.95
CA LYS A 101 7.05 -5.04 -6.60
C LYS A 101 6.60 -3.86 -5.74
N GLY A 102 6.35 -4.10 -4.46
CA GLY A 102 5.89 -3.06 -3.53
C GLY A 102 6.92 -1.96 -3.35
N VAL A 103 8.15 -2.35 -3.00
CA VAL A 103 9.27 -1.44 -2.70
C VAL A 103 9.64 -0.62 -3.94
N THR A 104 9.67 -1.23 -5.12
CA THR A 104 10.02 -0.49 -6.35
C THR A 104 8.87 0.37 -6.86
N THR A 105 7.59 0.04 -6.67
CA THR A 105 6.47 0.85 -7.19
C THR A 105 6.00 1.96 -6.26
N MET A 106 6.36 1.90 -4.98
CA MET A 106 5.98 2.86 -3.94
C MET A 106 6.61 4.27 -4.02
N PRO A 107 7.87 4.48 -4.45
CA PRO A 107 8.54 5.78 -4.40
C PRO A 107 7.71 7.02 -4.83
N PRO A 108 7.07 7.04 -6.02
CA PRO A 108 6.32 8.23 -6.46
C PRO A 108 5.03 8.52 -5.68
N LYS A 109 4.63 7.61 -4.78
CA LYS A 109 3.43 7.69 -3.94
C LYS A 109 3.74 7.65 -2.44
N ALA A 110 5.01 7.68 -2.05
CA ALA A 110 5.44 7.62 -0.65
C ALA A 110 4.79 8.73 0.20
N TYR A 111 4.81 9.98 -0.28
CA TYR A 111 4.29 11.15 0.42
C TYR A 111 2.82 11.00 0.86
N ARG A 112 1.95 10.49 -0.03
CA ARG A 112 0.53 10.27 0.31
C ARG A 112 0.34 9.08 1.24
N TRP A 113 1.23 8.09 1.16
CA TRP A 113 1.17 6.91 2.02
C TRP A 113 1.52 7.22 3.48
N VAL A 114 2.19 8.34 3.78
CA VAL A 114 2.39 8.81 5.16
C VAL A 114 1.03 9.01 5.84
N ARG A 115 0.18 9.88 5.28
CA ARG A 115 -1.17 10.15 5.81
C ARG A 115 -2.08 8.92 5.76
N GLU A 116 -2.00 8.13 4.70
CA GLU A 116 -2.79 6.90 4.61
C GLU A 116 -2.42 5.90 5.73
N MET A 117 -1.15 5.83 6.15
CA MET A 117 -0.73 4.99 7.28
C MET A 117 -1.16 5.57 8.64
N GLU A 118 -1.19 6.89 8.80
CA GLU A 118 -1.75 7.55 9.99
C GLU A 118 -3.25 7.26 10.13
N GLU A 119 -4.01 7.28 9.03
CA GLU A 119 -5.43 6.91 9.01
C GLU A 119 -5.63 5.42 9.35
N ILE A 120 -4.76 4.53 8.83
CA ILE A 120 -4.76 3.10 9.20
C ILE A 120 -4.47 2.92 10.68
N SER A 121 -3.47 3.62 11.22
CA SER A 121 -3.16 3.62 12.65
C SER A 121 -4.39 3.99 13.47
N LYS A 122 -5.01 5.12 13.13
CA LYS A 122 -6.22 5.61 13.79
C LYS A 122 -7.36 4.57 13.78
N THR A 123 -7.65 3.97 12.63
CA THR A 123 -8.70 2.93 12.55
C THR A 123 -8.39 1.71 13.41
N HIS A 124 -7.15 1.21 13.39
CA HIS A 124 -6.77 0.05 14.21
C HIS A 124 -6.80 0.36 15.72
N SER A 125 -6.53 1.61 16.10
CA SER A 125 -6.64 2.05 17.49
C SER A 125 -8.08 2.26 17.95
N GLU A 126 -8.89 2.97 17.17
CA GLU A 126 -10.27 3.30 17.55
C GLU A 126 -11.21 2.09 17.45
N GLU A 127 -11.10 1.29 16.38
CA GLU A 127 -12.03 0.18 16.11
C GLU A 127 -11.47 -1.19 16.55
N GLY A 128 -10.14 -1.35 16.53
CA GLY A 128 -9.47 -2.62 16.82
C GLY A 128 -8.91 -2.74 18.23
N GLY A 129 -8.81 -1.63 18.99
CA GLY A 129 -8.24 -1.61 20.34
C GLY A 129 -6.72 -1.78 20.41
N PHE A 130 -6.00 -1.62 19.30
CA PHE A 130 -4.54 -1.73 19.25
C PHE A 130 -3.84 -0.40 19.55
N GLY A 131 -2.59 -0.47 20.04
CA GLY A 131 -1.71 0.70 20.09
C GLY A 131 -1.39 1.26 18.70
N PRO A 132 -1.13 2.58 18.56
CA PRO A 132 -0.95 3.23 17.27
C PRO A 132 0.42 2.96 16.60
N GLU A 133 1.37 2.42 17.35
CA GLU A 133 2.81 2.47 17.05
C GLU A 133 3.17 1.75 15.75
N MET A 134 2.53 0.61 15.46
CA MET A 134 2.86 -0.21 14.30
C MET A 134 2.72 0.59 12.99
N PHE A 135 1.59 1.25 12.82
CA PHE A 135 1.27 1.95 11.58
C PHE A 135 1.80 3.40 11.57
N LEU A 136 2.01 4.01 12.73
CA LEU A 136 2.81 5.24 12.82
C LEU A 136 4.29 4.98 12.47
N GLY A 137 4.84 3.84 12.89
CA GLY A 137 6.17 3.40 12.49
C GLY A 137 6.26 3.23 10.96
N ALA A 138 5.25 2.58 10.36
CA ALA A 138 5.16 2.47 8.90
C ALA A 138 5.04 3.83 8.20
N ALA A 139 4.28 4.79 8.77
CA ALA A 139 4.25 6.16 8.27
C ALA A 139 5.65 6.80 8.28
N GLY A 140 6.43 6.57 9.35
CA GLY A 140 7.83 6.98 9.46
C GLY A 140 8.74 6.40 8.36
N VAL A 141 8.52 5.15 7.95
CA VAL A 141 9.25 4.54 6.81
C VAL A 141 8.94 5.29 5.51
N TYR A 142 7.67 5.58 5.24
CA TYR A 142 7.31 6.34 4.03
C TYR A 142 7.80 7.78 4.06
N LYS A 143 7.85 8.38 5.25
CA LYS A 143 8.45 9.70 5.44
C LYS A 143 9.94 9.69 5.12
N ALA A 144 10.68 8.65 5.54
CA ALA A 144 12.09 8.49 5.16
C ALA A 144 12.28 8.35 3.65
N VAL A 145 11.36 7.67 2.96
CA VAL A 145 11.38 7.55 1.49
C VAL A 145 11.09 8.90 0.84
N GLU A 146 10.08 9.63 1.32
CA GLU A 146 9.73 10.98 0.85
C GLU A 146 10.90 11.95 1.04
N ASP A 147 11.59 11.90 2.17
CA ASP A 147 12.72 12.78 2.51
C ASP A 147 14.02 12.40 1.75
N SER A 148 14.02 11.30 1.00
CA SER A 148 15.15 10.84 0.18
C SER A 148 15.09 11.42 -1.25
N PRO A 149 16.10 11.18 -2.11
CA PRO A 149 16.02 11.54 -3.53
C PRO A 149 14.77 10.99 -4.24
N LEU A 150 14.19 9.91 -3.72
CA LEU A 150 12.97 9.30 -4.25
C LEU A 150 11.71 10.16 -4.08
N GLY A 151 11.69 11.15 -3.18
CA GLY A 151 10.55 12.06 -3.02
C GLY A 151 10.26 12.92 -4.26
N ALA A 152 11.27 13.10 -5.13
CA ALA A 152 11.12 13.81 -6.40
C ALA A 152 10.46 12.96 -7.50
N GLU A 153 10.38 11.64 -7.33
CA GLU A 153 9.86 10.72 -8.34
C GLU A 153 8.35 10.95 -8.60
N LYS A 154 7.95 10.85 -9.86
CA LYS A 154 6.55 11.01 -10.30
C LYS A 154 6.11 9.83 -11.15
N ILE A 155 4.83 9.47 -11.03
CA ILE A 155 4.23 8.40 -11.85
C ILE A 155 4.45 8.72 -13.33
N GLY A 156 4.96 7.74 -14.10
CA GLY A 156 5.22 7.86 -15.53
C GLY A 156 6.51 8.61 -15.92
N LYS A 157 7.24 9.21 -14.99
CA LYS A 157 8.49 9.97 -15.26
C LYS A 157 9.63 9.56 -14.33
N ARG A 158 9.72 8.27 -14.01
CA ARG A 158 10.65 7.81 -12.99
C ARG A 158 12.09 7.66 -13.47
N LYS A 159 13.04 8.00 -12.60
CA LYS A 159 14.49 7.92 -12.88
C LYS A 159 15.24 7.00 -11.92
N ARG A 160 14.89 7.04 -10.63
CA ARG A 160 15.46 6.20 -9.56
C ARG A 160 14.39 5.29 -8.94
N GLY A 161 14.83 4.39 -8.06
CA GLY A 161 13.99 3.47 -7.29
C GLY A 161 13.29 2.42 -8.15
N THR A 162 13.90 2.03 -9.27
CA THR A 162 13.37 0.97 -10.16
C THR A 162 13.82 -0.43 -9.74
N THR A 163 14.85 -0.54 -8.90
CA THR A 163 15.31 -1.78 -8.28
C THR A 163 15.31 -1.66 -6.76
N LEU A 164 15.36 -2.81 -6.06
CA LEU A 164 15.43 -2.85 -4.61
C LEU A 164 16.69 -2.17 -4.07
N GLU A 165 17.81 -2.44 -4.73
CA GLU A 165 19.13 -1.88 -4.43
C GLU A 165 19.11 -0.36 -4.52
N ASP A 166 18.52 0.16 -5.59
CA ASP A 166 18.47 1.61 -5.82
C ASP A 166 17.52 2.30 -4.84
N VAL A 167 16.41 1.65 -4.46
CA VAL A 167 15.54 2.18 -3.40
C VAL A 167 16.31 2.23 -2.07
N ALA A 168 16.95 1.14 -1.68
CA ALA A 168 17.70 1.06 -0.42
C ALA A 168 18.87 2.08 -0.37
N ALA A 169 19.58 2.24 -1.47
CA ALA A 169 20.64 3.23 -1.61
C ALA A 169 20.10 4.65 -1.46
N ALA A 170 19.06 5.01 -2.22
CA ALA A 170 18.49 6.36 -2.17
C ALA A 170 17.93 6.71 -0.79
N VAL A 171 17.23 5.79 -0.10
CA VAL A 171 16.76 6.02 1.28
C VAL A 171 17.94 6.23 2.23
N THR A 172 19.04 5.49 2.05
CA THR A 172 20.27 5.68 2.83
C THR A 172 20.92 7.05 2.58
N GLU A 173 21.00 7.50 1.33
CA GLU A 173 21.44 8.86 0.96
C GLU A 173 20.61 9.94 1.69
N GLY A 174 19.29 9.71 1.83
CA GLY A 174 18.38 10.58 2.58
C GLY A 174 18.76 10.71 4.05
N PHE A 175 19.07 9.60 4.73
CA PHE A 175 19.50 9.62 6.13
C PHE A 175 20.82 10.39 6.33
N GLU A 176 21.79 10.19 5.45
CA GLU A 176 23.09 10.87 5.53
C GLU A 176 22.97 12.37 5.31
N THR A 177 22.12 12.78 4.36
CA THR A 177 21.84 14.20 4.10
C THR A 177 21.19 14.86 5.31
N LYS A 178 20.29 14.16 6.01
CA LYS A 178 19.63 14.67 7.23
C LYS A 178 20.60 14.80 8.40
N LYS A 179 21.52 13.84 8.57
CA LYS A 179 22.58 13.90 9.60
C LYS A 179 23.48 15.12 9.40
N LYS A 180 23.96 15.36 8.18
CA LYS A 180 24.79 16.52 7.82
C LYS A 180 24.14 17.89 8.04
N LYS A 181 22.81 17.96 8.11
CA LYS A 181 22.07 19.21 8.41
C LYS A 181 21.86 19.45 9.90
N THR A 182 22.07 18.43 10.72
CA THR A 182 21.83 18.45 12.17
C THR A 182 23.13 18.61 12.96
N ASP A 183 24.26 18.22 12.35
CA ASP A 183 25.63 18.52 12.79
C ASP A 183 26.05 19.94 12.38
#